data_AF-A0A1D1UQ12-F1
#
_entry.id   AF-A0A1D1UQ12-F1
#
_cell.length_a   1.000
_cell.length_b   1.000
_cell.length_c   1.000
_cell.angle_alpha   90.00
_cell.angle_beta   90.00
_cell.angle_gamma   90.00
#
_symmetry.space_group_name_H-M   'P 1'
#
loop_
_entity.id
_entity.type
_entity.pdbx_description
1 polymer ?
#
loop_
_entity_poly.entity_id
_entity_poly.type
_entity_poly.pdbx_seq_one_letter_code
_entity_poly.pdbx_strand_id
1 'polypeptide(L)'
;MVDVLQKIGRDHVRRHLTPQHFENLKGTILLLLETVLGEAWSVEVANSWQKALGAVMSTVQSAMAGEETIQDIKQAFGQTDT
;
A
#
# COMPACT_ATOMS: atom_id res chain seq x y z
N MET A 1 -13.64 4.34 4.38
CA MET A 1 -12.47 3.43 4.45
C MET A 1 -11.46 3.72 3.35
N VAL A 2 -11.88 3.85 2.09
CA VAL A 2 -11.01 4.24 0.97
C VAL A 2 -10.22 5.53 1.25
N ASP A 3 -10.87 6.58 1.76
CA ASP A 3 -10.20 7.86 2.06
C ASP A 3 -9.06 7.73 3.09
N VAL A 4 -9.22 6.82 4.07
CA VAL A 4 -8.20 6.54 5.09
C VAL A 4 -6.99 5.86 4.45
N LEU A 5 -7.22 4.86 3.60
CA LEU A 5 -6.14 4.16 2.88
C LEU A 5 -5.41 5.09 1.90
N GLN A 6 -6.14 5.97 1.23
CA GLN A 6 -5.52 6.97 0.36
C GLN A 6 -4.69 7.96 1.17
N LYS A 7 -5.17 8.41 2.33
CA LYS A 7 -4.38 9.26 3.23
C LYS A 7 -3.11 8.55 3.68
N ILE A 8 -3.21 7.27 4.05
CA ILE A 8 -2.04 6.44 4.38
C ILE A 8 -1.03 6.46 3.24
N GLY A 9 -1.45 6.22 1.99
CA GLY A 9 -0.53 6.24 0.84
C GLY A 9 0.21 7.57 0.71
N ARG A 10 -0.53 8.69 0.68
CA ARG A 10 0.07 10.04 0.57
C ARG A 10 1.04 10.35 1.72
N ASP A 11 0.70 9.97 2.94
CA ASP A 11 1.55 10.22 4.10
C ASP A 11 2.83 9.37 4.10
N HIS A 12 2.80 8.18 3.50
CA HIS A 12 3.97 7.29 3.46
C HIS A 12 4.96 7.64 2.34
N VAL A 13 4.54 8.34 1.28
CA VAL A 13 5.47 8.98 0.32
C VAL A 13 6.38 9.97 1.05
N ARG A 14 5.81 10.80 1.93
CA ARG A 14 6.58 11.78 2.74
C ARG A 14 7.52 11.13 3.75
N ARG A 15 7.34 9.83 4.03
CA ARG A 15 8.20 9.03 4.91
C ARG A 15 9.22 8.20 4.13
N HIS A 16 9.31 8.40 2.81
CA HIS A 16 10.22 7.70 1.91
C HIS A 16 9.99 6.18 1.82
N LEU A 17 8.74 5.72 2.00
CA LEU A 17 8.40 4.33 1.72
C LEU A 17 8.11 4.15 0.23
N THR A 18 8.55 3.01 -0.31
CA THR A 18 8.27 2.56 -1.67
C THR A 18 7.09 1.56 -1.71
N PRO A 19 6.49 1.30 -2.88
CA PRO A 19 5.48 0.25 -3.06
C PRO A 19 5.94 -1.13 -2.58
N GLN A 20 7.23 -1.45 -2.71
CA GLN A 20 7.81 -2.72 -2.27
C GLN A 20 7.65 -2.96 -0.77
N HIS A 21 7.67 -1.90 0.07
CA HIS A 21 7.43 -2.07 1.50
C HIS A 21 6.01 -2.58 1.80
N PHE A 22 5.02 -2.17 1.01
CA PHE A 22 3.64 -2.61 1.17
C PHE A 22 3.43 -4.04 0.66
N GLU A 23 4.11 -4.45 -0.41
CA GLU A 23 4.12 -5.85 -0.85
C GLU A 23 4.78 -6.77 0.18
N ASN A 24 5.90 -6.34 0.77
CA ASN A 24 6.56 -7.08 1.85
C ASN A 24 5.62 -7.22 3.06
N LEU A 25 4.97 -6.12 3.47
CA LEU A 25 3.99 -6.15 4.57
C LEU A 25 2.84 -7.11 4.30
N LYS A 26 2.28 -7.10 3.09
CA LYS A 26 1.22 -8.04 2.68
C LYS A 26 1.69 -9.48 2.80
N GLY A 27 2.89 -9.79 2.30
CA GLY A 27 3.49 -11.13 2.41
C GLY A 27 3.67 -11.55 3.86
N THR A 28 4.19 -10.68 4.72
CA THR A 28 4.35 -10.95 6.15
C THR A 28 3.03 -11.21 6.86
N ILE A 29 1.97 -10.44 6.55
CA ILE A 29 0.65 -10.66 7.14
C ILE A 29 0.07 -12.00 6.68
N LEU A 30 0.18 -12.35 5.39
CA LEU A 30 -0.30 -13.64 4.88
C LEU A 30 0.42 -14.81 5.55
N LEU A 31 1.75 -14.75 5.66
CA LEU A 31 2.55 -15.76 6.35
C LEU A 31 2.16 -15.89 7.84
N LEU A 32 1.93 -14.75 8.51
CA LEU A 32 1.48 -14.75 9.89
C LEU A 32 0.11 -15.43 10.01
N LEU A 33 -0.84 -15.08 9.15
CA LEU A 33 -2.19 -15.66 9.15
C LEU A 33 -2.16 -17.18 8.91
N GLU A 34 -1.37 -17.65 7.94
CA GLU A 34 -1.14 -19.07 7.70
C GLU A 34 -0.60 -19.76 8.95
N THR A 35 0.41 -19.15 9.59
CA THR A 35 1.05 -19.70 10.79
C THR A 35 0.09 -19.81 11.97
N VAL A 36 -0.70 -18.77 12.24
CA VAL A 36 -1.56 -18.73 13.44
C VAL A 36 -2.88 -19.47 13.26
N LEU A 37 -3.38 -19.61 12.02
CA LEU A 37 -4.62 -20.32 11.74
C LEU A 37 -4.40 -21.84 11.60
N GLY A 38 -3.19 -22.28 11.22
CA GLY A 38 -2.85 -23.70 11.15
C GLY A 38 -3.85 -24.49 10.31
N GLU A 39 -4.51 -25.48 10.90
CA GLU A 39 -5.52 -26.31 10.22
C GLU A 39 -6.73 -25.51 9.68
N ALA A 40 -7.01 -24.33 10.25
CA ALA A 40 -8.06 -23.44 9.76
C ALA A 40 -7.65 -22.63 8.52
N TRP A 41 -6.38 -22.67 8.10
CA TRP A 41 -5.88 -22.02 6.88
C TRP A 41 -6.26 -22.81 5.62
N SER A 42 -7.55 -22.81 5.29
CA SER A 42 -8.02 -23.43 4.06
C SER A 42 -7.66 -22.60 2.82
N VAL A 43 -7.73 -23.22 1.64
CA VAL A 43 -7.55 -22.53 0.35
C VAL A 43 -8.52 -21.35 0.20
N GLU A 44 -9.75 -21.49 0.67
CA GLU A 44 -10.75 -20.41 0.62
C GLU A 44 -10.36 -19.24 1.53
N VAL A 45 -9.89 -19.53 2.75
CA VAL A 45 -9.42 -18.52 3.69
C VAL A 45 -8.20 -17.79 3.12
N ALA A 46 -7.22 -18.52 2.59
CA ALA A 46 -6.04 -17.95 1.95
C ALA A 46 -6.40 -17.01 0.78
N ASN A 47 -7.28 -17.46 -0.11
CA ASN A 47 -7.73 -16.67 -1.26
C ASN A 47 -8.49 -15.41 -0.82
N SER A 48 -9.31 -15.50 0.22
CA SER A 48 -10.09 -14.38 0.74
C SER A 48 -9.17 -13.31 1.35
N TRP A 49 -8.17 -13.71 2.13
CA TRP A 49 -7.18 -12.79 2.68
C TRP A 49 -6.28 -12.17 1.62
N GLN A 50 -5.86 -12.94 0.61
CA GLN A 50 -5.10 -12.41 -0.52
C GLN A 50 -5.89 -11.32 -1.26
N LYS A 51 -7.19 -11.53 -1.50
CA LYS A 51 -8.07 -10.53 -2.14
C LYS A 51 -8.23 -9.30 -1.27
N ALA A 52 -8.54 -9.48 0.02
CA ALA A 52 -8.75 -8.38 0.95
C ALA A 52 -7.51 -7.50 1.09
N LEU A 53 -6.35 -8.10 1.36
CA LEU A 53 -5.08 -7.39 1.48
C LEU A 53 -4.64 -6.81 0.14
N GLY A 54 -4.90 -7.50 -0.98
CA GLY A 54 -4.65 -6.98 -2.32
C GLY A 54 -5.40 -5.68 -2.60
N ALA A 55 -6.69 -5.61 -2.27
CA ALA A 55 -7.48 -4.39 -2.42
C ALA A 55 -6.95 -3.24 -1.54
N VAL A 56 -6.55 -3.54 -0.30
CA VAL A 56 -5.96 -2.57 0.63
C VAL A 56 -4.65 -2.02 0.06
N MET A 57 -3.69 -2.89 -0.30
CA MET A 57 -2.38 -2.47 -0.80
C MET A 57 -2.51 -1.72 -2.12
N SER A 58 -3.38 -2.16 -3.02
CA SER A 58 -3.64 -1.47 -4.29
C SER A 58 -4.14 -0.04 -4.05
N THR A 59 -5.09 0.15 -3.12
CA THR A 59 -5.61 1.49 -2.80
C THR A 59 -4.52 2.41 -2.27
N VAL A 60 -3.63 1.89 -1.41
CA VAL A 60 -2.51 2.65 -0.84
C VAL A 60 -1.49 3.01 -1.92
N GLN A 61 -1.06 2.04 -2.72
CA GLN A 61 -0.05 2.23 -3.77
C GLN A 61 -0.53 3.18 -4.87
N SER A 62 -1.81 3.12 -5.27
CA SER A 62 -2.37 4.09 -6.21
C SER A 62 -2.33 5.52 -5.65
N ALA A 63 -2.59 5.70 -4.35
CA ALA A 63 -2.49 7.02 -3.72
C ALA A 63 -1.05 7.50 -3.58
N MET A 64 -0.08 6.59 -3.37
CA MET A 64 1.34 6.92 -3.39
C MET A 64 1.78 7.44 -4.76
N ALA A 65 1.47 6.70 -5.83
CA ALA A 65 1.83 7.10 -7.19
C ALA A 65 1.24 8.47 -7.57
N GLY A 66 0.00 8.75 -7.14
CA GLY A 66 -0.62 10.07 -7.32
C GLY A 66 0.10 11.19 -6.56
N GLU A 67 0.53 10.95 -5.32
CA GLU A 67 1.27 11.94 -4.53
C GLU A 67 2.68 12.18 -5.09
N GLU A 68 3.39 11.13 -5.52
CA GLU A 68 4.70 11.25 -6.20
C GLU A 68 4.57 12.12 -7.45
N THR A 69 3.57 11.84 -8.30
CA THR A 69 3.28 12.67 -9.49
C THR A 69 3.03 14.14 -9.13
N ILE A 70 2.26 14.40 -8.06
CA ILE A 70 2.00 15.78 -7.60
C ILE A 70 3.28 16.45 -7.10
N GLN A 71 4.15 15.73 -6.39
CA GLN A 71 5.43 16.26 -5.91
C GLN A 71 6.38 16.58 -7.06
N ASP A 72 6.46 15.71 -8.07
CA ASP A 72 7.26 15.92 -9.29
C ASP A 72 6.80 17.16 -10.05
N ILE A 73 5.49 17.33 -10.25
CA ILE A 73 4.91 18.53 -10.89
C ILE A 73 5.28 19.79 -10.09
N LYS A 74 5.12 19.77 -8.76
CA LYS A 74 5.48 20.92 -7.92
C LYS A 74 6.97 21.24 -7.99
N GLN A 75 7.83 20.23 -8.08
CA GLN A 75 9.27 20.43 -8.23
C GLN A 75 9.61 21.04 -9.60
N ALA A 76 9.00 20.53 -10.67
CA ALA A 76 9.26 21.01 -12.03
C ALA A 76 8.76 22.44 -12.29
N PHE A 77 7.58 22.80 -11.75
CA PHE A 77 6.94 24.10 -12.00
C PHE A 77 7.05 25.10 -10.84
N GLY A 78 7.52 24.67 -9.66
CA GLY A 78 7.78 25.55 -8.51
C GLY A 78 9.18 26.14 -8.48
N GLN A 79 10.06 25.77 -9.43
CA GLN A 79 11.42 26.30 -9.58
C GLN A 79 11.53 27.47 -10.58
N THR A 80 10.42 27.94 -11.17
CA THR A 80 10.44 29.02 -12.18
C THR A 80 10.47 30.44 -11.62
N ASP A 81 10.54 30.63 -10.30
CA ASP A 81 10.67 31.96 -9.68
C ASP A 81 12.09 32.16 -9.13
N THR A 82 13.05 32.47 -10.03
CA THR A 82 14.33 33.13 -9.72
C THR A 82 14.70 34.09 -10.83
#